data_AF-A0A970DV70-F1
#
_entry.id   AF-A0A970DV70-F1
#
_cell.length_a   1.000
_cell.length_b   1.000
_cell.length_c   1.000
_cell.angle_alpha   90.00
_cell.angle_beta   90.00
_cell.angle_gamma   90.00
#
_symmetry.space_group_name_H-M   'P 1'
#
loop_
_entity.id
_entity.type
_entity.pdbx_description
1 polymer ?
#
loop_
_entity_poly.entity_id
_entity_poly.type
_entity_poly.pdbx_seq_one_letter_code
_entity_poly.pdbx_strand_id
1 'polypeptide(L)'
;MAERDYAYAVGRIRILETKLLPASFFERLLKTASVQETLRLLAEVEYAAEALNVDYEQAFEEELEKVYRFLRGLTNDAPELLVFLHRWDVHNLKLLVVAGEHGQPSKLGVIPFAELKRMVAEGDYPGLPRELAATMANLPASGPERAAALDRAYYRYGQRVFDKGPALLRDYWQARRDLLNLILFLRLQKKGVSVEEFTGFMVEPGVVDRQHWLAQYAEDQPQLTKVLASTPYRNLALEEEERRAALPDVERAIDNLLLGVIAAAKLIPLGIEPIIGYLLAKEREILNLRLVITGKQNKLPEETVRRRLRHVYI
;
A
#
# COMPACT_ATOMS: atom_id res chain seq x y z
N MET A 1 -12.71 12.46 -17.54
CA MET A 1 -12.55 13.87 -17.10
C MET A 1 -12.07 14.69 -18.28
N ALA A 2 -12.50 15.94 -18.40
CA ALA A 2 -11.99 16.84 -19.43
C ALA A 2 -10.59 17.35 -19.05
N GLU A 3 -9.75 17.71 -20.03
CA GLU A 3 -8.39 18.25 -19.77
C GLU A 3 -8.38 19.46 -18.83
N ARG A 4 -9.43 20.30 -18.88
CA ARG A 4 -9.60 21.45 -17.99
C ARG A 4 -9.76 21.05 -16.51
N ASP A 5 -10.35 19.89 -16.23
CA ASP A 5 -10.57 19.42 -14.85
C ASP A 5 -9.24 18.97 -14.21
N TYR A 6 -8.35 18.36 -15.01
CA TYR A 6 -7.02 17.96 -14.52
C TYR A 6 -6.08 19.14 -14.29
N ALA A 7 -6.18 20.23 -15.06
CA ALA A 7 -5.36 21.42 -14.81
C ALA A 7 -5.62 22.02 -13.43
N TYR A 8 -6.90 22.17 -13.06
CA TYR A 8 -7.28 22.62 -11.72
C TYR A 8 -6.85 21.62 -10.64
N ALA A 9 -7.10 20.32 -10.87
CA ALA A 9 -6.72 19.28 -9.94
C ALA A 9 -5.22 19.25 -9.65
N VAL A 10 -4.38 19.22 -10.69
CA VAL A 10 -2.92 19.21 -10.57
C VAL A 10 -2.44 20.48 -9.88
N GLY A 11 -2.96 21.67 -10.23
CA GLY A 11 -2.60 22.91 -9.55
C GLY A 11 -2.84 22.87 -8.04
N ARG A 12 -3.97 22.31 -7.60
CA ARG A 12 -4.27 22.09 -6.17
C ARG A 12 -3.32 21.09 -5.54
N ILE A 13 -3.01 19.99 -6.23
CA ILE A 13 -2.05 18.99 -5.74
C ILE A 13 -0.65 19.57 -5.56
N ARG A 14 -0.15 20.37 -6.50
CA ARG A 14 1.19 20.99 -6.38
C ARG A 14 1.30 21.87 -5.13
N ILE A 15 0.24 22.58 -4.76
CA ILE A 15 0.21 23.36 -3.50
C ILE A 15 0.20 22.44 -2.28
N LEU A 16 -0.49 21.30 -2.33
CA LEU A 16 -0.50 20.35 -1.23
C LEU A 16 0.83 19.59 -1.09
N GLU A 17 1.54 19.34 -2.20
CA GLU A 17 2.87 18.73 -2.17
C GLU A 17 3.88 19.58 -1.40
N THR A 18 3.77 20.92 -1.39
CA THR A 18 4.66 21.78 -0.61
C THR A 18 4.44 21.68 0.91
N LYS A 19 3.35 21.04 1.33
CA LYS A 19 2.99 20.84 2.75
C LYS A 19 3.39 19.46 3.27
N LEU A 20 3.89 18.58 2.40
CA LEU A 20 4.43 17.29 2.81
C LEU A 20 5.66 17.50 3.72
N LEU A 21 5.86 16.57 4.64
CA LEU A 21 6.95 16.60 5.60
C LEU A 21 8.26 16.17 4.93
N PRO A 22 9.31 17.03 4.94
CA PRO A 22 10.59 16.69 4.35
C PRO A 22 11.36 15.70 5.21
N ALA A 23 12.37 15.05 4.62
CA ALA A 23 13.24 14.09 5.33
C ALA A 23 13.88 14.71 6.60
N SER A 24 14.27 15.98 6.52
CA SER A 24 14.83 16.73 7.64
C SER A 24 13.86 16.86 8.83
N PHE A 25 12.56 16.87 8.59
CA PHE A 25 11.56 16.89 9.64
C PHE A 25 11.49 15.54 10.37
N PHE A 26 11.54 14.42 9.65
CA PHE A 26 11.63 13.09 10.27
C PHE A 26 12.92 12.92 11.08
N GLU A 27 14.05 13.46 10.63
CA GLU A 27 15.29 13.47 11.41
C GLU A 27 15.17 14.29 12.72
N ARG A 28 14.34 15.35 12.73
CA ARG A 28 14.02 16.08 13.97
C ARG A 28 13.12 15.25 14.88
N LEU A 29 12.09 14.59 14.35
CA LEU A 29 11.21 13.72 15.12
C LEU A 29 11.96 12.55 15.76
N LEU A 30 12.96 11.99 15.06
CA LEU A 30 13.80 10.92 15.60
C LEU A 30 14.59 11.36 16.84
N LYS A 31 14.95 12.64 16.96
CA LYS A 31 15.77 13.18 18.06
C LYS A 31 14.97 13.57 19.31
N THR A 32 13.64 13.53 19.26
CA THR A 32 12.80 13.82 20.42
C THR A 32 13.02 12.78 21.52
N ALA A 33 12.92 13.19 22.78
CA ALA A 33 13.15 12.31 23.92
C ALA A 33 11.93 11.47 24.29
N SER A 34 10.73 11.84 23.83
CA SER A 34 9.48 11.20 24.22
C SER A 34 8.40 11.25 23.15
N VAL A 35 7.37 10.41 23.31
CA VAL A 35 6.16 10.46 22.49
C VAL A 35 5.49 11.83 22.62
N GLN A 36 5.37 12.37 23.83
CA GLN A 36 4.76 13.68 24.07
C GLN A 36 5.49 14.81 23.33
N GLU A 37 6.83 14.79 23.36
CA GLU A 37 7.63 15.77 22.61
C GLU A 37 7.48 15.59 21.09
N THR A 38 7.40 14.33 20.62
CA THR A 38 7.11 14.02 19.20
C THR A 38 5.77 14.59 18.77
N LEU A 39 4.71 14.38 19.56
CA LEU A 39 3.37 14.89 19.28
C LEU A 39 3.30 16.41 19.34
N ARG A 40 4.03 17.05 20.27
CA ARG A 40 4.15 18.52 20.32
C ARG A 40 4.85 19.09 19.08
N LEU A 41 5.92 18.45 18.62
CA LEU A 41 6.60 18.87 17.40
C LEU A 41 5.71 18.64 16.16
N LEU A 42 4.91 17.58 16.14
CA LEU A 42 3.92 17.32 15.07
C LEU A 42 2.76 18.30 15.07
N ALA A 43 2.32 18.74 16.25
CA ALA A 43 1.30 19.76 16.41
C ALA A 43 1.66 21.11 15.77
N GLU A 44 2.96 21.38 15.57
CA GLU A 44 3.44 22.58 14.87
C GLU A 44 3.19 22.53 13.35
N VAL A 45 2.91 21.35 12.78
CA VAL A 45 2.82 21.13 11.33
C VAL A 45 1.46 20.54 10.92
N GLU A 46 0.46 21.37 10.58
CA GLU A 46 -0.87 21.02 10.01
C GLU A 46 -1.72 19.90 10.67
N TYR A 47 -1.18 19.08 11.58
CA TYR A 47 -1.90 18.09 12.36
C TYR A 47 -2.49 18.78 13.58
N ALA A 48 -3.81 18.66 13.78
CA ALA A 48 -4.50 19.23 14.92
C ALA A 48 -3.89 18.71 16.24
N ALA A 49 -3.18 19.60 16.94
CA ALA A 49 -2.41 19.32 18.16
C ALA A 49 -3.22 18.58 19.23
N GLU A 50 -4.49 18.95 19.37
CA GLU A 50 -5.39 18.44 20.39
C GLU A 50 -5.80 16.98 20.09
N ALA A 51 -6.08 16.65 18.83
CA ALA A 51 -6.46 15.30 18.42
C ALA A 51 -5.29 14.30 18.58
N LEU A 52 -4.07 14.72 18.22
CA LEU A 52 -2.86 13.90 18.33
C LEU A 52 -2.53 13.47 19.77
N ASN A 53 -2.82 14.32 20.76
CA ASN A 53 -2.52 14.02 22.16
C ASN A 53 -3.52 13.07 22.83
N VAL A 54 -4.73 12.91 22.25
CA VAL A 54 -5.76 12.00 22.74
C VAL A 54 -5.58 10.62 22.10
N ASP A 55 -5.59 10.59 20.76
CA ASP A 55 -5.41 9.36 19.99
C ASP A 55 -4.80 9.71 18.62
N TYR A 56 -3.48 9.54 18.51
CA TYR A 56 -2.75 9.84 17.28
C TYR A 56 -3.13 8.89 16.13
N GLU A 57 -3.57 7.66 16.41
CA GLU A 57 -3.98 6.72 15.36
C GLU A 57 -5.30 7.17 14.73
N GLN A 58 -6.27 7.55 15.57
CA GLN A 58 -7.52 8.13 15.11
C GLN A 58 -7.28 9.43 14.34
N ALA A 59 -6.43 10.34 14.86
CA ALA A 59 -6.12 11.60 14.18
C ALA A 59 -5.49 11.40 12.80
N PHE A 60 -4.60 10.39 12.64
CA PHE A 60 -4.04 10.04 11.34
C PHE A 60 -5.06 9.44 10.38
N GLU A 61 -5.97 8.60 10.88
CA GLU A 61 -7.05 8.06 10.04
C GLU A 61 -8.01 9.16 9.58
N GLU A 62 -8.40 10.08 10.47
CA GLU A 62 -9.25 11.23 10.12
C GLU A 62 -8.58 12.16 9.09
N GLU A 63 -7.26 12.35 9.20
CA GLU A 63 -6.50 13.13 8.22
C GLU A 63 -6.48 12.46 6.85
N LEU A 64 -6.24 11.13 6.79
CA LEU A 64 -6.35 10.38 5.54
C LEU A 64 -7.78 10.41 4.97
N GLU A 65 -8.80 10.33 5.82
CA GLU A 65 -10.20 10.38 5.40
C GLU A 65 -10.52 11.72 4.72
N LYS A 66 -10.03 12.84 5.29
CA LYS A 66 -10.16 14.18 4.67
C LYS A 66 -9.46 14.23 3.32
N VAL A 67 -8.25 13.70 3.23
CA VAL A 67 -7.48 13.64 1.97
C VAL A 67 -8.23 12.80 0.94
N TYR A 68 -8.70 11.61 1.29
CA TYR A 68 -9.43 10.73 0.39
C TYR A 68 -10.70 11.40 -0.13
N ARG A 69 -11.50 11.99 0.77
CA ARG A 69 -12.72 12.75 0.40
C ARG A 69 -12.39 13.89 -0.56
N PHE A 70 -11.31 14.63 -0.30
CA PHE A 70 -10.85 15.69 -1.17
C PHE A 70 -10.46 15.18 -2.56
N LEU A 71 -9.62 14.14 -2.66
CA LEU A 71 -9.18 13.59 -3.94
C LEU A 71 -10.33 12.96 -4.75
N ARG A 72 -11.27 12.30 -4.06
CA ARG A 72 -12.50 11.77 -4.65
C ARG A 72 -13.34 12.86 -5.29
N GLY A 73 -13.58 13.95 -4.56
CA GLY A 73 -14.30 15.12 -5.08
C GLY A 73 -13.54 15.83 -6.21
N LEU A 74 -12.20 15.89 -6.12
CA LEU A 74 -11.35 16.52 -7.13
C LEU A 74 -11.32 15.76 -8.45
N THR A 75 -11.47 14.43 -8.40
CA THR A 75 -11.35 13.53 -9.56
C THR A 75 -12.69 12.94 -10.00
N ASN A 76 -13.79 13.30 -9.33
CA ASN A 76 -15.11 12.69 -9.51
C ASN A 76 -15.04 11.16 -9.48
N ASP A 77 -14.40 10.62 -8.43
CA ASP A 77 -14.22 9.18 -8.23
C ASP A 77 -13.55 8.49 -9.43
N ALA A 78 -12.43 9.06 -9.92
CA ALA A 78 -11.67 8.47 -11.01
C ALA A 78 -11.32 6.99 -10.71
N PRO A 79 -11.51 6.06 -11.68
CA PRO A 79 -11.29 4.63 -11.44
C PRO A 79 -9.89 4.30 -10.90
N GLU A 80 -8.86 4.99 -11.39
CA GLU A 80 -7.48 4.83 -10.97
C GLU A 80 -7.30 5.17 -9.49
N LEU A 81 -7.96 6.23 -9.00
CA LEU A 81 -7.95 6.59 -7.58
C LEU A 81 -8.68 5.52 -6.75
N LEU A 82 -9.87 5.10 -7.20
CA LEU A 82 -10.67 4.10 -6.50
C LEU A 82 -9.93 2.78 -6.32
N VAL A 83 -9.06 2.37 -7.26
CA VAL A 83 -8.20 1.19 -7.06
C VAL A 83 -7.41 1.29 -5.76
N PHE A 84 -6.76 2.42 -5.49
CA PHE A 84 -5.98 2.59 -4.27
C PHE A 84 -6.85 2.64 -3.01
N LEU A 85 -8.06 3.21 -3.09
CA LEU A 85 -8.95 3.34 -1.92
C LEU A 85 -9.64 2.02 -1.57
N HIS A 86 -10.01 1.21 -2.59
CA HIS A 86 -10.63 -0.10 -2.40
C HIS A 86 -9.72 -1.11 -1.67
N ARG A 87 -8.43 -0.82 -1.47
CA ARG A 87 -7.57 -1.60 -0.56
C ARG A 87 -8.17 -1.71 0.85
N TRP A 88 -8.86 -0.65 1.30
CA TRP A 88 -9.44 -0.58 2.64
C TRP A 88 -10.78 -1.31 2.70
N ASP A 89 -11.53 -1.33 1.60
CA ASP A 89 -12.69 -2.22 1.48
C ASP A 89 -12.25 -3.68 1.51
N VAL A 90 -11.13 -4.03 0.86
CA VAL A 90 -10.55 -5.38 0.93
C VAL A 90 -10.09 -5.73 2.34
N HIS A 91 -9.43 -4.80 3.05
CA HIS A 91 -9.10 -4.96 4.48
C HIS A 91 -10.34 -5.26 5.32
N ASN A 92 -11.39 -4.44 5.15
CA ASN A 92 -12.65 -4.58 5.87
C ASN A 92 -13.39 -5.89 5.53
N LEU A 93 -13.40 -6.31 4.25
CA LEU A 93 -13.97 -7.59 3.82
C LEU A 93 -13.21 -8.76 4.43
N LYS A 94 -11.87 -8.71 4.48
CA LYS A 94 -11.07 -9.74 5.16
C LYS A 94 -11.38 -9.82 6.66
N LEU A 95 -11.61 -8.69 7.33
CA LEU A 95 -12.04 -8.70 8.72
C LEU A 95 -13.38 -9.44 8.89
N LEU A 96 -14.35 -9.20 8.00
CA LEU A 96 -15.66 -9.83 8.04
C LEU A 96 -15.60 -11.34 7.75
N VAL A 97 -14.89 -11.75 6.70
CA VAL A 97 -14.96 -13.14 6.19
C VAL A 97 -13.80 -14.05 6.57
N VAL A 98 -12.71 -13.51 7.09
CA VAL A 98 -11.51 -14.28 7.50
C VAL A 98 -11.32 -14.23 9.01
N ALA A 99 -11.32 -13.01 9.58
CA ALA A 99 -11.08 -12.83 11.00
C ALA A 99 -12.35 -12.95 11.86
N GLY A 100 -13.54 -13.04 11.26
CA GLY A 100 -14.81 -13.12 11.99
C GLY A 100 -15.02 -11.91 12.90
N GLU A 101 -14.74 -10.70 12.39
CA GLU A 101 -14.80 -9.42 13.10
C GLU A 101 -13.76 -9.22 14.23
N HIS A 102 -12.77 -10.11 14.36
CA HIS A 102 -11.63 -9.88 15.24
C HIS A 102 -10.65 -8.88 14.59
N GLY A 103 -10.77 -7.60 14.94
CA GLY A 103 -9.88 -6.53 14.49
C GLY A 103 -10.57 -5.17 14.46
N GLN A 104 -9.84 -4.15 14.03
CA GLN A 104 -10.38 -2.80 13.89
C GLN A 104 -10.70 -2.50 12.42
N PRO A 105 -11.97 -2.22 12.08
CA PRO A 105 -12.33 -1.80 10.74
C PRO A 105 -11.76 -0.40 10.45
N SER A 106 -11.41 -0.15 9.21
CA SER A 106 -10.97 1.18 8.77
C SER A 106 -12.12 1.96 8.15
N LYS A 107 -12.17 3.27 8.41
CA LYS A 107 -13.12 4.20 7.79
C LYS A 107 -12.67 4.68 6.40
N LEU A 108 -11.47 4.30 5.98
CA LEU A 108 -10.82 4.74 4.74
C LEU A 108 -11.32 4.02 3.47
N GLY A 109 -12.23 3.04 3.63
CA GLY A 109 -12.90 2.35 2.52
C GLY A 109 -13.73 3.28 1.65
N VAL A 110 -13.94 2.90 0.38
CA VAL A 110 -14.90 3.60 -0.49
C VAL A 110 -16.32 3.36 0.01
N ILE A 111 -16.57 2.16 0.55
CA ILE A 111 -17.86 1.71 1.07
C ILE A 111 -17.79 1.71 2.61
N PRO A 112 -18.74 2.35 3.31
CA PRO A 112 -18.78 2.32 4.77
C PRO A 112 -18.79 0.89 5.32
N PHE A 113 -18.07 0.66 6.42
CA PHE A 113 -17.95 -0.68 7.02
C PHE A 113 -19.31 -1.32 7.35
N ALA A 114 -20.26 -0.53 7.86
CA ALA A 114 -21.61 -1.01 8.16
C ALA A 114 -22.34 -1.52 6.90
N GLU A 115 -22.09 -0.90 5.75
CA GLU A 115 -22.66 -1.32 4.49
C GLU A 115 -21.99 -2.59 3.96
N LEU A 116 -20.66 -2.69 4.03
CA LEU A 116 -19.95 -3.94 3.72
C LEU A 116 -20.45 -5.11 4.59
N LYS A 117 -20.66 -4.88 5.89
CA LYS A 117 -21.22 -5.88 6.80
C LYS A 117 -22.61 -6.34 6.36
N ARG A 118 -23.48 -5.40 5.96
CA ARG A 118 -24.80 -5.71 5.39
C ARG A 118 -24.67 -6.56 4.11
N MET A 119 -23.82 -6.14 3.17
CA MET A 119 -23.56 -6.87 1.92
C MET A 119 -23.10 -8.31 2.17
N VAL A 120 -22.18 -8.52 3.12
CA VAL A 120 -21.72 -9.87 3.49
C VAL A 120 -22.86 -10.72 4.07
N ALA A 121 -23.73 -10.14 4.91
CA ALA A 121 -24.85 -10.85 5.50
C ALA A 121 -25.95 -11.20 4.49
N GLU A 122 -26.21 -10.32 3.53
CA GLU A 122 -27.25 -10.47 2.50
C GLU A 122 -26.78 -11.29 1.28
N GLY A 123 -25.47 -11.43 1.09
CA GLY A 123 -24.90 -12.11 -0.08
C GLY A 123 -25.05 -11.32 -1.38
N ASP A 124 -25.28 -10.01 -1.28
CA ASP A 124 -25.40 -9.07 -2.39
C ASP A 124 -24.34 -7.96 -2.27
N TYR A 125 -23.68 -7.65 -3.38
CA TYR A 125 -22.43 -6.87 -3.40
C TYR A 125 -22.49 -5.65 -4.34
N PRO A 126 -23.53 -4.78 -4.25
CA PRO A 126 -23.63 -3.61 -5.10
C PRO A 126 -22.47 -2.64 -4.81
N GLY A 127 -21.97 -1.99 -5.86
CA GLY A 127 -20.89 -1.01 -5.74
C GLY A 127 -19.49 -1.58 -5.53
N LEU A 128 -19.34 -2.87 -5.20
CA LEU A 128 -18.02 -3.51 -5.23
C LEU A 128 -17.51 -3.66 -6.67
N PRO A 129 -16.19 -3.51 -6.90
CA PRO A 129 -15.59 -3.91 -8.16
C PRO A 129 -15.96 -5.35 -8.52
N ARG A 130 -16.31 -5.60 -9.79
CA ARG A 130 -16.81 -6.90 -10.26
C ARG A 130 -15.92 -8.08 -9.87
N GLU A 131 -14.60 -7.89 -9.83
CA GLU A 131 -13.64 -8.91 -9.42
C GLU A 131 -13.83 -9.29 -7.94
N LEU A 132 -14.05 -8.29 -7.08
CA LEU A 132 -14.30 -8.50 -5.65
C LEU A 132 -15.70 -9.08 -5.43
N ALA A 133 -16.72 -8.56 -6.09
CA ALA A 133 -18.09 -9.08 -5.99
C ALA A 133 -18.17 -10.56 -6.40
N ALA A 134 -17.55 -10.94 -7.53
CA ALA A 134 -17.53 -12.32 -8.00
C ALA A 134 -16.78 -13.25 -7.03
N THR A 135 -15.70 -12.78 -6.41
CA THR A 135 -14.96 -13.53 -5.38
C THR A 135 -15.75 -13.64 -4.09
N MET A 136 -16.45 -12.59 -3.66
CA MET A 136 -17.32 -12.62 -2.48
C MET A 136 -18.48 -13.62 -2.64
N ALA A 137 -19.08 -13.67 -3.82
CA ALA A 137 -20.13 -14.63 -4.16
C ALA A 137 -19.64 -16.10 -4.20
N ASN A 138 -18.33 -16.32 -4.39
CA ASN A 138 -17.71 -17.64 -4.50
C ASN A 138 -16.48 -17.75 -3.60
N LEU A 139 -16.63 -17.39 -2.33
CA LEU A 139 -15.52 -17.44 -1.36
C LEU A 139 -15.11 -18.90 -1.08
N PRO A 140 -13.80 -19.18 -0.92
CA PRO A 140 -13.33 -20.46 -0.41
C PRO A 140 -13.98 -20.84 0.92
N ALA A 141 -14.15 -22.14 1.15
CA ALA A 141 -14.91 -22.65 2.30
C ALA A 141 -14.33 -22.21 3.65
N SER A 142 -13.01 -22.16 3.83
CA SER A 142 -12.36 -21.69 5.06
C SER A 142 -10.88 -21.37 4.83
N GLY A 143 -10.21 -20.89 5.88
CA GLY A 143 -8.75 -20.83 5.93
C GLY A 143 -8.11 -19.62 5.24
N PRO A 144 -6.77 -19.61 5.14
CA PRO A 144 -5.99 -18.49 4.60
C PRO A 144 -6.27 -18.23 3.11
N GLU A 145 -6.87 -19.19 2.40
CA GLU A 145 -7.27 -19.08 1.00
C GLU A 145 -8.31 -17.99 0.76
N ARG A 146 -9.19 -17.70 1.74
CA ARG A 146 -10.17 -16.60 1.64
C ARG A 146 -9.46 -15.25 1.51
N ALA A 147 -8.45 -15.00 2.34
CA ALA A 147 -7.66 -13.77 2.29
C ALA A 147 -6.91 -13.65 0.96
N ALA A 148 -6.30 -14.75 0.50
CA ALA A 148 -5.60 -14.82 -0.77
C ALA A 148 -6.51 -14.59 -1.98
N ALA A 149 -7.73 -15.13 -1.96
CA ALA A 149 -8.73 -14.91 -3.01
C ALA A 149 -9.10 -13.43 -3.14
N LEU A 150 -9.30 -12.75 -2.01
CA LEU A 150 -9.57 -11.31 -1.99
C LEU A 150 -8.38 -10.48 -2.48
N ASP A 151 -7.15 -10.86 -2.11
CA ASP A 151 -5.94 -10.22 -2.65
C ASP A 151 -5.85 -10.35 -4.17
N ARG A 152 -6.04 -11.57 -4.72
CA ARG A 152 -6.06 -11.78 -6.17
C ARG A 152 -7.15 -10.94 -6.85
N ALA A 153 -8.36 -10.93 -6.30
CA ALA A 153 -9.46 -10.14 -6.83
C ALA A 153 -9.13 -8.64 -6.87
N TYR A 154 -8.52 -8.12 -5.81
CA TYR A 154 -8.05 -6.74 -5.73
C TYR A 154 -6.99 -6.41 -6.79
N TYR A 155 -5.98 -7.28 -6.97
CA TYR A 155 -4.93 -7.06 -7.96
C TYR A 155 -5.42 -7.19 -9.40
N ARG A 156 -6.36 -8.09 -9.68
CA ARG A 156 -7.05 -8.18 -10.98
C ARG A 156 -7.91 -6.95 -11.27
N TYR A 157 -8.59 -6.41 -10.25
CA TYR A 157 -9.35 -5.17 -10.39
C TYR A 157 -8.43 -4.02 -10.81
N GLY A 158 -7.32 -3.82 -10.09
CA GLY A 158 -6.35 -2.79 -10.46
C GLY A 158 -5.74 -3.02 -11.85
N GLN A 159 -5.42 -4.27 -12.21
CA GLN A 159 -4.91 -4.57 -13.54
C GLN A 159 -5.91 -4.14 -14.62
N ARG A 160 -7.19 -4.49 -14.49
CA ARG A 160 -8.23 -4.09 -15.46
C ARG A 160 -8.30 -2.57 -15.64
N VAL A 161 -8.19 -1.82 -14.55
CA VAL A 161 -8.25 -0.35 -14.57
C VAL A 161 -7.00 0.20 -15.26
N PHE A 162 -5.80 -0.20 -14.81
CA PHE A 162 -4.54 0.34 -15.33
C PHE A 162 -4.17 -0.18 -16.71
N ASP A 163 -4.74 -1.30 -17.16
CA ASP A 163 -4.61 -1.77 -18.56
C ASP A 163 -5.18 -0.75 -19.56
N LYS A 164 -6.11 0.10 -19.10
CA LYS A 164 -6.67 1.23 -19.88
C LYS A 164 -6.18 2.59 -19.40
N GLY A 165 -5.41 2.61 -18.31
CA GLY A 165 -4.91 3.83 -17.68
C GLY A 165 -3.53 4.26 -18.18
N PRO A 166 -2.98 5.33 -17.58
CA PRO A 166 -1.68 5.87 -17.98
C PRO A 166 -0.54 4.87 -17.78
N ALA A 167 0.47 4.94 -18.65
CA ALA A 167 1.63 4.05 -18.64
C ALA A 167 2.32 4.02 -17.28
N LEU A 168 2.51 5.18 -16.65
CA LEU A 168 3.15 5.26 -15.33
C LEU A 168 2.41 4.45 -14.25
N LEU A 169 1.07 4.51 -14.21
CA LEU A 169 0.29 3.78 -13.22
C LEU A 169 0.23 2.28 -13.53
N ARG A 170 0.26 1.92 -14.81
CA ARG A 170 0.38 0.54 -15.27
C ARG A 170 1.71 -0.07 -14.85
N ASP A 171 2.82 0.63 -15.09
CA ASP A 171 4.17 0.20 -14.70
C ASP A 171 4.28 0.08 -13.17
N TYR A 172 3.75 1.06 -12.45
CA TYR A 172 3.65 1.01 -10.99
C TYR A 172 2.88 -0.22 -10.51
N TRP A 173 1.72 -0.53 -11.12
CA TRP A 173 0.90 -1.67 -10.72
C TRP A 173 1.54 -3.02 -11.07
N GLN A 174 2.17 -3.13 -12.24
CA GLN A 174 2.93 -4.33 -12.62
C GLN A 174 4.07 -4.59 -11.65
N ALA A 175 4.88 -3.57 -11.31
CA ALA A 175 5.91 -3.69 -10.30
C ALA A 175 5.31 -4.10 -8.95
N ARG A 176 4.23 -3.46 -8.49
CA ARG A 176 3.58 -3.80 -7.22
C ARG A 176 3.16 -5.28 -7.13
N ARG A 177 2.66 -5.87 -8.22
CA ARG A 177 2.28 -7.29 -8.27
C ARG A 177 3.48 -8.22 -8.13
N ASP A 178 4.55 -7.97 -8.88
CA ASP A 178 5.76 -8.79 -8.79
C ASP A 178 6.45 -8.66 -7.44
N LEU A 179 6.47 -7.45 -6.86
CA LEU A 179 7.07 -7.20 -5.55
C LEU A 179 6.23 -7.80 -4.42
N LEU A 180 4.90 -7.88 -4.57
CA LEU A 180 4.07 -8.67 -3.66
C LEU A 180 4.41 -10.17 -3.76
N ASN A 181 4.50 -10.70 -4.98
CA ASN A 181 4.88 -12.10 -5.20
C ASN A 181 6.28 -12.40 -4.65
N LEU A 182 7.22 -11.46 -4.73
CA LEU A 182 8.55 -11.55 -4.10
C LEU A 182 8.46 -11.69 -2.58
N ILE A 183 7.62 -10.88 -1.91
CA ILE A 183 7.42 -10.99 -0.46
C ILE A 183 6.75 -12.31 -0.09
N LEU A 184 5.76 -12.76 -0.85
CA LEU A 184 5.11 -14.05 -0.66
C LEU A 184 6.12 -15.19 -0.82
N PHE A 185 6.93 -15.15 -1.87
CA PHE A 185 8.01 -16.09 -2.15
C PHE A 185 8.92 -16.25 -0.92
N LEU A 186 9.51 -15.15 -0.46
CA LEU A 186 10.45 -15.16 0.67
C LEU A 186 9.79 -15.64 1.98
N ARG A 187 8.56 -15.21 2.25
CA ARG A 187 7.83 -15.58 3.46
C ARG A 187 7.45 -17.06 3.49
N LEU A 188 6.99 -17.61 2.37
CA LEU A 188 6.49 -18.98 2.26
C LEU A 188 7.64 -19.98 2.13
N GLN A 189 8.72 -19.61 1.43
CA GLN A 189 9.94 -20.42 1.36
C GLN A 189 10.54 -20.63 2.77
N LYS A 190 10.60 -19.58 3.59
CA LYS A 190 11.06 -19.69 4.99
C LYS A 190 10.22 -20.65 5.84
N LYS A 191 8.95 -20.86 5.47
CA LYS A 191 8.02 -21.77 6.14
C LYS A 191 8.00 -23.18 5.55
N GLY A 192 8.76 -23.44 4.48
CA GLY A 192 8.76 -24.73 3.79
C GLY A 192 7.43 -25.07 3.12
N VAL A 193 6.66 -24.06 2.70
CA VAL A 193 5.36 -24.23 2.03
C VAL A 193 5.58 -24.72 0.60
N SER A 194 4.72 -25.62 0.12
CA SER A 194 4.81 -26.25 -1.21
C SER A 194 4.63 -25.26 -2.37
N VAL A 195 5.06 -25.67 -3.58
CA VAL A 195 4.89 -24.86 -4.81
C VAL A 195 3.41 -24.70 -5.13
N GLU A 196 2.60 -25.73 -4.90
CA GLU A 196 1.16 -25.75 -5.12
C GLU A 196 0.46 -24.73 -4.22
N GLU A 197 0.79 -24.72 -2.93
CA GLU A 197 0.27 -23.74 -1.98
C GLU A 197 0.76 -22.32 -2.33
N PHE A 198 2.04 -22.14 -2.66
CA PHE A 198 2.57 -20.85 -3.12
C PHE A 198 1.78 -20.31 -4.32
N THR A 199 1.52 -21.17 -5.32
CA THR A 199 0.69 -20.84 -6.50
C THR A 199 -0.70 -20.35 -6.09
N GLY A 200 -1.28 -20.96 -5.06
CA GLY A 200 -2.56 -20.58 -4.46
C GLY A 200 -2.54 -19.25 -3.69
N PHE A 201 -1.37 -18.75 -3.27
CA PHE A 201 -1.22 -17.45 -2.60
C PHE A 201 -0.82 -16.31 -3.53
N MET A 202 -0.14 -16.61 -4.64
CA MET A 202 0.31 -15.60 -5.61
C MET A 202 -0.84 -14.79 -6.21
N VAL A 203 -0.53 -13.55 -6.57
CA VAL A 203 -1.35 -12.75 -7.50
C VAL A 203 -0.83 -12.91 -8.92
N GLU A 204 -1.66 -12.59 -9.92
CA GLU A 204 -1.23 -12.58 -11.31
C GLU A 204 0.04 -11.72 -11.46
N PRO A 205 1.16 -12.31 -11.94
CA PRO A 205 2.42 -11.59 -12.06
C PRO A 205 2.33 -10.35 -12.96
N GLY A 206 3.27 -9.43 -12.74
CA GLY A 206 3.45 -8.22 -13.52
C GLY A 206 4.34 -8.45 -14.73
N VAL A 207 5.62 -8.11 -14.60
CA VAL A 207 6.65 -8.20 -15.66
C VAL A 207 7.21 -9.61 -15.75
N VAL A 208 7.36 -10.29 -14.62
CA VAL A 208 7.94 -11.63 -14.54
C VAL A 208 6.90 -12.69 -14.87
N ASP A 209 7.23 -13.63 -15.76
CA ASP A 209 6.32 -14.72 -16.10
C ASP A 209 6.02 -15.65 -14.91
N ARG A 210 4.78 -16.15 -14.85
CA ARG A 210 4.35 -17.07 -13.78
C ARG A 210 5.20 -18.33 -13.72
N GLN A 211 5.51 -18.95 -14.86
CA GLN A 211 6.29 -20.18 -14.89
C GLN A 211 7.70 -19.95 -14.36
N HIS A 212 8.26 -18.76 -14.55
CA HIS A 212 9.57 -18.40 -14.02
C HIS A 212 9.58 -18.31 -12.50
N TRP A 213 8.54 -17.71 -11.90
CA TRP A 213 8.34 -17.71 -10.45
C TRP A 213 8.24 -19.13 -9.89
N LEU A 214 7.41 -19.98 -10.51
CA LEU A 214 7.17 -21.35 -10.04
C LEU A 214 8.39 -22.25 -10.19
N ALA A 215 9.09 -22.15 -11.34
CA ALA A 215 10.31 -22.91 -11.58
C ALA A 215 11.38 -22.60 -10.53
N GLN A 216 11.57 -21.32 -10.18
CA GLN A 216 12.54 -20.93 -9.16
C GLN A 216 12.10 -21.28 -7.74
N TYR A 217 10.80 -21.25 -7.43
CA TYR A 217 10.30 -21.66 -6.11
C TYR A 217 10.46 -23.17 -5.86
N ALA A 218 10.44 -23.98 -6.92
CA ALA A 218 10.58 -25.44 -6.85
C ALA A 218 12.04 -25.92 -6.70
N GLU A 219 13.03 -25.06 -6.90
CA GLU A 219 14.44 -25.42 -6.70
C GLU A 219 14.75 -25.58 -5.21
N ASP A 220 15.64 -26.51 -4.85
CA ASP A 220 16.15 -26.65 -3.47
C ASP A 220 16.88 -25.39 -2.99
N GLN A 221 17.51 -24.66 -3.92
CA GLN A 221 18.21 -23.39 -3.69
C GLN A 221 17.72 -22.33 -4.70
N PRO A 222 16.56 -21.71 -4.46
CA PRO A 222 16.02 -20.70 -5.34
C PRO A 222 16.95 -19.53 -5.59
N GLN A 223 16.97 -19.01 -6.83
CA GLN A 223 17.82 -17.90 -7.21
C GLN A 223 16.98 -16.70 -7.67
N LEU A 224 16.71 -15.78 -6.75
CA LEU A 224 15.94 -14.57 -7.07
C LEU A 224 16.62 -13.66 -8.10
N THR A 225 17.94 -13.74 -8.21
CA THR A 225 18.70 -13.06 -9.27
C THR A 225 18.23 -13.52 -10.65
N LYS A 226 17.93 -14.81 -10.84
CA LYS A 226 17.34 -15.32 -12.08
C LYS A 226 15.92 -14.78 -12.28
N VAL A 227 15.11 -14.75 -11.22
CA VAL A 227 13.71 -14.28 -11.29
C VAL A 227 13.63 -12.82 -11.74
N LEU A 228 14.47 -11.96 -11.14
CA LEU A 228 14.36 -10.51 -11.29
C LEU A 228 15.31 -9.93 -12.33
N ALA A 229 16.22 -10.71 -12.92
CA ALA A 229 17.30 -10.23 -13.81
C ALA A 229 16.81 -9.26 -14.92
N SER A 230 15.69 -9.59 -15.56
CA SER A 230 15.12 -8.82 -16.68
C SER A 230 14.19 -7.69 -16.25
N THR A 231 14.07 -7.42 -14.95
CA THR A 231 13.12 -6.44 -14.41
C THR A 231 13.80 -5.10 -14.06
N PRO A 232 13.05 -3.99 -13.99
CA PRO A 232 13.54 -2.72 -13.46
C PRO A 232 13.98 -2.79 -11.98
N TYR A 233 13.59 -3.83 -11.26
CA TYR A 233 13.86 -4.05 -9.84
C TYR A 233 14.82 -5.22 -9.58
N ARG A 234 15.67 -5.57 -10.56
CA ARG A 234 16.73 -6.59 -10.42
C ARG A 234 17.63 -6.41 -9.19
N ASN A 235 17.83 -5.16 -8.75
CA ASN A 235 18.66 -4.82 -7.58
C ASN A 235 18.05 -5.27 -6.24
N LEU A 236 16.78 -5.71 -6.24
CA LEU A 236 16.15 -6.32 -5.06
C LEU A 236 16.44 -7.81 -4.93
N ALA A 237 17.12 -8.42 -5.91
CA ALA A 237 17.66 -9.76 -5.76
C ALA A 237 18.81 -9.73 -4.75
N LEU A 238 18.57 -10.25 -3.55
CA LEU A 238 19.56 -10.39 -2.49
C LEU A 238 20.27 -11.75 -2.58
N GLU A 239 21.51 -11.83 -2.12
CA GLU A 239 22.24 -13.10 -1.93
C GLU A 239 21.58 -13.96 -0.80
N GLU A 240 21.85 -15.28 -0.73
CA GLU A 240 21.19 -16.23 0.24
C GLU A 240 21.26 -15.74 1.71
N GLU A 241 22.42 -15.31 2.18
CA GLU A 241 22.64 -14.84 3.55
C GLU A 241 21.84 -13.56 3.87
N GLU A 242 21.73 -12.65 2.90
CA GLU A 242 21.02 -11.36 3.04
C GLU A 242 19.49 -11.55 3.03
N ARG A 243 19.00 -12.55 2.29
CA ARG A 243 17.57 -12.93 2.21
C ARG A 243 17.00 -13.37 3.55
N ARG A 244 17.75 -14.13 4.35
CA ARG A 244 17.28 -14.71 5.63
C ARG A 244 17.26 -13.69 6.77
N ALA A 245 18.08 -12.64 6.68
CA ALA A 245 18.38 -11.75 7.78
C ALA A 245 17.47 -10.52 7.92
N ALA A 246 16.75 -10.05 6.88
CA ALA A 246 15.85 -8.90 7.06
C ALA A 246 14.74 -8.76 6.01
N LEU A 247 13.67 -9.57 6.11
CA LEU A 247 12.40 -9.30 5.41
C LEU A 247 11.91 -7.84 5.57
N PRO A 248 12.03 -7.19 6.75
CA PRO A 248 11.70 -5.77 6.88
C PRO A 248 12.56 -4.83 6.00
N ASP A 249 13.82 -5.19 5.73
CA ASP A 249 14.68 -4.38 4.86
C ASP A 249 14.26 -4.55 3.39
N VAL A 250 13.83 -5.74 2.98
CA VAL A 250 13.26 -5.99 1.64
C VAL A 250 11.95 -5.21 1.46
N GLU A 251 11.04 -5.27 2.43
CA GLU A 251 9.77 -4.52 2.41
C GLU A 251 10.01 -3.01 2.27
N ARG A 252 10.98 -2.47 3.03
CA ARG A 252 11.39 -1.07 2.92
C ARG A 252 11.98 -0.74 1.54
N ALA A 253 12.84 -1.62 1.00
CA ALA A 253 13.42 -1.44 -0.32
C ALA A 253 12.37 -1.45 -1.44
N ILE A 254 11.37 -2.33 -1.34
CA ILE A 254 10.19 -2.37 -2.22
C ILE A 254 9.42 -1.05 -2.15
N ASP A 255 9.12 -0.57 -0.95
CA ASP A 255 8.40 0.69 -0.77
C ASP A 255 9.20 1.86 -1.37
N ASN A 256 10.52 1.91 -1.18
CA ASN A 256 11.36 2.94 -1.78
C ASN A 256 11.42 2.84 -3.31
N LEU A 257 11.43 1.63 -3.86
CA LEU A 257 11.42 1.42 -5.30
C LEU A 257 10.11 1.88 -5.93
N LEU A 258 8.97 1.51 -5.34
CA LEU A 258 7.64 1.95 -5.80
C LEU A 258 7.49 3.47 -5.74
N LEU A 259 8.13 4.13 -4.77
CA LEU A 259 8.20 5.59 -4.74
C LEU A 259 9.02 6.16 -5.88
N GLY A 260 10.17 5.54 -6.20
CA GLY A 260 10.98 5.92 -7.34
C GLY A 260 10.20 5.85 -8.66
N VAL A 261 9.36 4.81 -8.83
CA VAL A 261 8.47 4.69 -9.99
C VAL A 261 7.47 5.87 -10.02
N ILE A 262 6.67 6.05 -8.96
CA ILE A 262 5.63 7.09 -8.97
C ILE A 262 6.18 8.52 -8.95
N ALA A 263 7.44 8.74 -8.56
CA ALA A 263 8.07 10.06 -8.58
C ALA A 263 8.10 10.71 -9.97
N ALA A 264 8.03 9.92 -11.06
CA ALA A 264 7.87 10.44 -12.41
C ALA A 264 6.58 11.28 -12.59
N ALA A 265 5.56 11.09 -11.75
CA ALA A 265 4.35 11.90 -11.74
C ALA A 265 4.61 13.39 -11.44
N LYS A 266 5.76 13.74 -10.86
CA LYS A 266 6.17 15.14 -10.65
C LYS A 266 6.38 15.89 -11.97
N LEU A 267 6.72 15.17 -13.04
CA LEU A 267 6.98 15.75 -14.36
C LEU A 267 5.73 15.79 -15.25
N ILE A 268 4.62 15.19 -14.81
CA ILE A 268 3.38 15.13 -15.57
C ILE A 268 2.56 16.42 -15.31
N PRO A 269 2.30 17.25 -16.34
CA PRO A 269 1.61 18.52 -16.16
C PRO A 269 0.09 18.37 -15.99
N LEU A 270 -0.50 17.38 -16.67
CA LEU A 270 -1.94 17.12 -16.69
C LEU A 270 -2.17 15.62 -16.66
N GLY A 271 -2.99 15.14 -15.72
CA GLY A 271 -3.30 13.72 -15.60
C GLY A 271 -3.70 13.34 -14.18
N ILE A 272 -4.06 12.07 -14.00
CA ILE A 272 -4.42 11.49 -12.70
C ILE A 272 -3.18 11.14 -11.88
N GLU A 273 -2.03 10.99 -12.52
CA GLU A 273 -0.77 10.53 -11.94
C GLU A 273 -0.24 11.45 -10.83
N PRO A 274 -0.24 12.80 -10.94
CA PRO A 274 0.16 13.65 -9.84
C PRO A 274 -0.75 13.50 -8.62
N ILE A 275 -2.06 13.28 -8.82
CA ILE A 275 -3.03 13.05 -7.74
C ILE A 275 -2.68 11.74 -7.02
N ILE A 276 -2.39 10.67 -7.75
CA ILE A 276 -1.97 9.37 -7.18
C ILE A 276 -0.60 9.49 -6.48
N GLY A 277 0.35 10.22 -7.08
CA GLY A 277 1.65 10.49 -6.47
C GLY A 277 1.52 11.15 -5.11
N TYR A 278 0.67 12.18 -5.01
CA TYR A 278 0.36 12.84 -3.74
C TYR A 278 -0.35 11.92 -2.74
N LEU A 279 -1.34 11.13 -3.17
CA LEU A 279 -1.99 10.14 -2.31
C LEU A 279 -0.97 9.20 -1.66
N LEU A 280 -0.12 8.58 -2.48
CA LEU A 280 0.90 7.63 -2.01
C LEU A 280 1.95 8.31 -1.12
N ALA A 281 2.27 9.58 -1.39
CA ALA A 281 3.14 10.38 -0.55
C ALA A 281 2.53 10.62 0.84
N LYS A 282 1.26 11.01 0.91
CA LYS A 282 0.57 11.31 2.17
C LYS A 282 0.35 10.06 3.02
N GLU A 283 -0.02 8.94 2.41
CA GLU A 283 -0.09 7.65 3.11
C GLU A 283 1.26 7.25 3.70
N ARG A 284 2.34 7.47 2.96
CA ARG A 284 3.70 7.15 3.40
C ARG A 284 4.18 8.05 4.52
N GLU A 285 3.88 9.34 4.45
CA GLU A 285 4.15 10.30 5.50
C GLU A 285 3.55 9.81 6.82
N ILE A 286 2.26 9.47 6.82
CA ILE A 286 1.57 8.94 8.00
C ILE A 286 2.15 7.60 8.45
N LEU A 287 2.55 6.72 7.53
CA LEU A 287 3.24 5.47 7.87
C LEU A 287 4.56 5.76 8.60
N ASN A 288 5.39 6.67 8.09
CA ASN A 288 6.65 7.05 8.73
C ASN A 288 6.40 7.71 10.10
N LEU A 289 5.36 8.54 10.24
CA LEU A 289 4.98 9.13 11.53
C LEU A 289 4.62 8.07 12.56
N ARG A 290 3.77 7.10 12.19
CA ARG A 290 3.46 5.93 13.03
C ARG A 290 4.73 5.19 13.43
N LEU A 291 5.62 4.92 12.49
CA LEU A 291 6.87 4.23 12.77
C LEU A 291 7.75 4.97 13.80
N VAL A 292 7.84 6.29 13.72
CA VAL A 292 8.55 7.09 14.73
C VAL A 292 7.86 6.99 16.09
N ILE A 293 6.55 7.22 16.16
CA ILE A 293 5.79 7.20 17.41
C ILE A 293 5.85 5.81 18.07
N THR A 294 5.56 4.75 17.33
CA THR A 294 5.65 3.36 17.80
C THR A 294 7.08 3.01 18.21
N GLY A 295 8.08 3.48 17.48
CA GLY A 295 9.49 3.31 17.85
C GLY A 295 9.81 3.93 19.20
N LYS A 296 9.32 5.15 19.46
CA LYS A 296 9.47 5.85 20.74
C LYS A 296 8.69 5.17 21.87
N GLN A 297 7.45 4.74 21.63
CA GLN A 297 6.64 3.99 22.59
C GLN A 297 7.35 2.70 23.06
N ASN A 298 7.98 2.00 22.12
CA ASN A 298 8.72 0.76 22.40
C ASN A 298 10.19 0.99 22.79
N LYS A 299 10.60 2.26 23.00
CA LYS A 299 11.96 2.65 23.38
C LYS A 299 13.04 2.05 22.45
N LEU A 300 12.73 1.93 21.16
CA LEU A 300 13.69 1.43 20.18
C LEU A 300 14.83 2.44 19.99
N PRO A 301 16.07 1.96 19.74
CA PRO A 301 17.18 2.85 19.40
C PRO A 301 16.84 3.68 18.16
N GLU A 302 17.27 4.94 18.17
CA GLU A 302 17.04 5.89 17.07
C GLU A 302 17.47 5.31 15.71
N GLU A 303 18.66 4.72 15.65
CA GLU A 303 19.18 4.06 14.45
C GLU A 303 18.30 2.91 13.94
N THR A 304 17.63 2.20 14.85
CA THR A 304 16.71 1.11 14.46
C THR A 304 15.47 1.67 13.76
N VAL A 305 14.92 2.78 14.27
CA VAL A 305 13.77 3.45 13.67
C VAL A 305 14.17 4.11 12.36
N ARG A 306 15.31 4.82 12.33
CA ARG A 306 15.89 5.45 11.14
C ARG A 306 16.06 4.46 10.00
N ARG A 307 16.66 3.29 10.27
CA ARG A 307 16.85 2.23 9.27
C ARG A 307 15.54 1.73 8.67
N ARG A 308 14.41 1.84 9.38
CA ARG A 308 13.08 1.41 8.93
C ARG A 308 12.27 2.51 8.24
N LEU A 309 12.68 3.77 8.36
CA LEU A 309 12.02 4.87 7.66
C LEU A 309 12.11 4.66 6.15
N ARG A 310 10.98 4.90 5.49
CA ARG A 310 10.92 4.93 4.02
C ARG A 310 11.31 6.32 3.55
N HIS A 311 11.86 6.40 2.33
CA HIS A 311 12.13 7.69 1.70
C HIS A 311 10.84 8.50 1.59
N VAL A 312 10.93 9.79 1.85
CA VAL A 312 9.83 10.74 1.65
C VAL A 312 9.70 11.08 0.18
N TYR A 313 8.52 11.54 -0.22
CA TYR A 313 8.26 11.88 -1.62
C TYR A 313 8.93 13.19 -2.03
N ILE A 314 9.05 14.18 -1.14
CA ILE A 314 9.65 15.50 -1.42
C ILE A 314 11.14 15.56 -1.13
#